data_AF-A0A7W1FVM6-F1
#
_entry.id   AF-A0A7W1FVM6-F1
#
_cell.length_a   1.000
_cell.length_b   1.000
_cell.length_c   1.000
_cell.angle_alpha   90.00
_cell.angle_beta   90.00
_cell.angle_gamma   90.00
#
_symmetry.space_group_name_H-M   'P 1'
#
loop_
_entity.id
_entity.type
_entity.pdbx_description
1 polymer ?
#
loop_
_entity_poly.entity_id
_entity_poly.type
_entity_poly.pdbx_seq_one_letter_code
_entity_poly.pdbx_strand_id
1 'polypeptide(L)'
;MVVIWACQILLKDRNIKNIFQIGLGALPFIICIMIYNYIFSGSPFTMLYKFNYDQRLFTDYGFSHPTLESLWGLTFSDFRGLFFYAPFLLFILFYVVKRMRTLSLKEILLRIFLNHLFIPSIVIILFISSYCGWWGGWSYGPRMLIFVVVLLLYEGIIFLSKEKFSKIFFWIVVSFGMITAFMAKATILYSIPTEVKHPFSELLLPAFLSQNFNTNNLLTLWFGITPGVAFFLWVVIFVCSVLVLTKRFKKIIPVE
;
A
#
# COMPACT_ATOMS: atom_id res chain seq x y z
N MET A 1 4.28 13.71 -7.01
CA MET A 1 2.88 13.69 -6.51
C MET A 1 2.29 15.08 -6.41
N VAL A 2 2.83 15.95 -5.55
CA VAL A 2 2.30 17.32 -5.33
C VAL A 2 2.15 18.12 -6.62
N VAL A 3 3.14 18.08 -7.52
CA VAL A 3 3.08 18.76 -8.82
C VAL A 3 1.93 18.22 -9.69
N ILE A 4 1.75 16.90 -9.74
CA ILE A 4 0.65 16.28 -10.50
C ILE A 4 -0.70 16.72 -9.94
N TRP A 5 -0.87 16.70 -8.62
CA TRP A 5 -2.08 17.21 -7.98
C TRP A 5 -2.30 18.69 -8.27
N ALA A 6 -1.26 19.52 -8.20
CA ALA A 6 -1.36 20.94 -8.53
C ALA A 6 -1.81 21.15 -9.98
N CYS A 7 -1.27 20.39 -10.93
CA CYS A 7 -1.69 20.42 -12.33
C CYS A 7 -3.15 19.95 -12.50
N GLN A 8 -3.55 18.86 -11.84
CA GLN A 8 -4.92 18.35 -11.91
C GLN A 8 -5.94 19.35 -11.33
N ILE A 9 -5.60 20.01 -10.22
CA ILE A 9 -6.42 21.05 -9.59
C ILE A 9 -6.51 22.30 -10.46
N LEU A 10 -5.39 22.73 -11.07
CA LEU A 10 -5.39 23.83 -12.03
C LEU A 10 -6.35 23.56 -13.20
N LEU A 11 -6.28 22.35 -13.76
CA LEU A 11 -7.08 21.97 -14.91
C LEU A 11 -8.57 21.83 -14.56
N LYS A 12 -8.88 21.30 -13.38
CA LYS A 12 -10.24 20.98 -12.95
C LYS A 12 -10.95 22.15 -12.28
N ASP A 13 -10.34 22.71 -11.25
CA ASP A 13 -10.95 23.71 -10.39
C ASP A 13 -10.65 25.13 -10.89
N ARG A 14 -9.61 25.30 -11.73
CA ARG A 14 -9.10 26.59 -12.22
C ARG A 14 -8.87 27.62 -11.11
N ASN A 15 -8.63 27.14 -9.89
CA ASN A 15 -8.53 27.96 -8.70
C ASN A 15 -7.11 27.92 -8.14
N ILE A 16 -6.39 29.03 -8.31
CA ILE A 16 -5.01 29.16 -7.85
C ILE A 16 -4.89 29.09 -6.33
N LYS A 17 -5.94 29.45 -5.58
CA LYS A 17 -5.94 29.40 -4.10
C LYS A 17 -5.73 27.98 -3.58
N ASN A 18 -6.32 26.98 -4.24
CA ASN A 18 -6.17 25.57 -3.85
C ASN A 18 -4.73 25.09 -3.99
N ILE A 19 -3.99 25.60 -4.97
CA ILE A 19 -2.57 25.30 -5.17
C ILE A 19 -1.74 25.94 -4.08
N PHE A 20 -2.03 27.22 -3.75
CA PHE A 20 -1.37 27.90 -2.64
C PHE A 20 -1.60 27.16 -1.33
N GLN A 21 -2.80 26.65 -1.07
CA GLN A 21 -3.09 25.83 0.11
C GLN A 21 -2.24 24.55 0.15
N ILE A 22 -2.09 23.85 -0.98
CA ILE A 22 -1.23 22.66 -1.05
C ILE A 22 0.24 23.04 -0.82
N GLY A 23 0.70 24.13 -1.45
CA GLY A 23 2.06 24.64 -1.27
C GLY A 23 2.35 25.00 0.18
N LEU A 24 1.45 25.75 0.82
CA LEU A 24 1.53 26.10 2.24
C LEU A 24 1.48 24.87 3.15
N GLY A 25 0.69 23.86 2.79
CA GLY A 25 0.63 22.59 3.52
C GLY A 25 1.93 21.77 3.41
N ALA A 26 2.60 21.79 2.26
CA ALA A 26 3.87 21.08 2.05
C ALA A 26 5.08 21.82 2.61
N LEU A 27 5.00 23.16 2.69
CA LEU A 27 6.13 24.03 3.01
C LEU A 27 6.81 23.72 4.35
N PRO A 28 6.09 23.53 5.48
CA PRO A 28 6.72 23.19 6.76
C PRO A 28 7.56 21.91 6.67
N PHE A 29 7.07 20.88 5.97
CA PHE A 29 7.77 19.61 5.82
C PHE A 29 9.03 19.73 4.95
N ILE A 30 8.94 20.51 3.86
CA ILE A 30 10.10 20.80 3.00
C ILE A 30 11.16 21.55 3.82
N ILE A 31 10.77 22.57 4.59
CA ILE A 31 11.68 23.34 5.45
C ILE A 31 12.34 22.42 6.47
N CYS A 32 11.58 21.56 7.17
CA CYS A 32 12.13 20.60 8.12
C CYS A 32 13.16 19.67 7.47
N ILE A 33 12.87 19.12 6.28
CA ILE A 33 13.80 18.24 5.56
C ILE A 33 15.06 19.00 5.13
N MET A 34 14.93 20.24 4.65
CA MET A 34 16.06 21.07 4.25
C MET A 34 16.98 21.41 5.43
N ILE A 35 16.40 21.76 6.59
CA ILE A 35 17.17 21.99 7.83
C ILE A 35 17.87 20.70 8.26
N TYR A 36 17.17 19.57 8.26
CA TYR A 36 17.74 18.28 8.61
C TYR A 36 18.91 17.91 7.70
N ASN A 37 18.76 18.05 6.37
CA ASN A 37 19.83 17.81 5.41
C ASN A 37 21.02 18.75 5.63
N TYR A 38 20.77 20.03 5.92
CA TYR A 38 21.81 21.02 6.17
C TYR A 38 22.65 20.69 7.40
N ILE A 39 22.00 20.29 8.51
CA ILE A 39 22.69 19.93 9.77
C ILE A 39 23.71 18.80 9.54
N PHE A 40 23.38 17.80 8.74
CA PHE A 40 24.22 16.60 8.58
C PHE A 40 25.15 16.63 7.36
N SER A 41 24.76 17.32 6.29
CA SER A 41 25.53 17.32 5.02
C SER A 41 26.16 18.67 4.68
N GLY A 42 25.85 19.73 5.44
CA GLY A 42 26.24 21.10 5.13
C GLY A 42 25.46 21.74 3.97
N SER A 43 24.52 21.02 3.37
CA SER A 43 23.70 21.49 2.23
C SER A 43 22.23 21.08 2.42
N PRO A 44 21.25 21.99 2.23
CA PRO A 44 19.84 21.64 2.36
C PRO A 44 19.35 20.73 1.21
N PHE A 45 20.08 20.70 0.09
CA PHE A 45 19.71 19.97 -1.12
C PHE A 45 20.43 18.62 -1.27
N THR A 46 21.39 18.32 -0.40
CA THR A 46 22.09 17.03 -0.41
C THR A 46 21.36 16.06 0.51
N MET A 47 20.68 15.07 -0.08
CA MET A 47 19.97 14.04 0.69
C MET A 47 20.98 13.08 1.33
N LEU A 48 20.71 12.69 2.59
CA LEU A 48 21.61 11.81 3.35
C LEU A 48 21.78 10.41 2.76
N TYR A 49 20.84 9.99 1.90
CA TYR A 49 20.96 8.74 1.14
C TYR A 49 22.23 8.67 0.28
N LYS A 50 22.83 9.81 -0.08
CA LYS A 50 24.12 9.86 -0.78
C LYS A 50 25.28 9.31 0.05
N PHE A 51 25.18 9.27 1.38
CA PHE A 51 26.23 8.77 2.27
C PHE A 51 25.99 7.32 2.71
N ASN A 52 25.11 6.59 2.01
CA ASN A 52 24.87 5.20 2.29
C ASN A 52 26.06 4.30 1.86
N TYR A 53 26.15 3.08 2.36
CA TYR A 53 27.19 2.13 1.92
C TYR A 53 26.94 1.63 0.48
N ASP A 54 25.68 1.59 0.03
CA ASP A 54 25.33 1.16 -1.32
C ASP A 54 25.74 2.23 -2.34
N GLN A 55 26.78 1.92 -3.12
CA GLN A 55 27.35 2.81 -4.13
C GLN A 55 26.35 3.24 -5.21
N ARG A 56 25.28 2.47 -5.45
CA ARG A 56 24.24 2.84 -6.42
C ARG A 56 23.52 4.11 -6.03
N LEU A 57 23.52 4.47 -4.74
CA LEU A 57 22.90 5.70 -4.23
C LEU A 57 23.76 6.95 -4.46
N PHE A 58 25.02 6.80 -4.88
CA PHE A 58 25.92 7.93 -5.12
C PHE A 58 25.60 8.67 -6.41
N THR A 59 25.06 7.95 -7.40
CA THR A 59 24.63 8.47 -8.69
C THR A 59 23.11 8.54 -8.72
N ASP A 60 22.55 9.72 -9.02
CA ASP A 60 21.10 9.96 -9.14
C ASP A 60 20.26 9.42 -7.97
N TYR A 61 20.85 9.30 -6.78
CA TYR A 61 20.23 8.70 -5.59
C TYR A 61 19.65 7.29 -5.84
N GLY A 62 20.27 6.52 -6.74
CA GLY A 62 19.85 5.16 -7.07
C GLY A 62 18.64 5.07 -8.00
N PHE A 63 18.21 6.17 -8.61
CA PHE A 63 17.15 6.16 -9.61
C PHE A 63 17.71 5.93 -11.01
N SER A 64 17.02 5.08 -11.78
CA SER A 64 17.31 4.84 -13.20
C SER A 64 16.01 4.75 -14.00
N HIS A 65 15.88 3.77 -14.89
CA HIS A 65 14.63 3.50 -15.61
C HIS A 65 13.87 2.33 -14.94
N PRO A 66 12.53 2.35 -14.93
CA PRO A 66 11.73 1.19 -14.53
C PRO A 66 12.14 -0.06 -15.33
N THR A 67 12.33 -1.18 -14.65
CA THR A 67 12.59 -2.47 -15.31
C THR A 67 11.34 -3.33 -15.31
N LEU A 68 11.22 -4.25 -16.26
CA LEU A 68 10.09 -5.18 -16.28
C LEU A 68 10.06 -6.04 -15.01
N GLU A 69 11.23 -6.39 -14.46
CA GLU A 69 11.37 -7.10 -13.20
C GLU A 69 10.77 -6.30 -12.04
N SER A 70 11.13 -5.03 -11.86
CA SER A 70 10.62 -4.23 -10.75
C SER A 70 9.15 -3.90 -10.93
N LEU A 71 8.67 -3.69 -12.16
CA LEU A 71 7.25 -3.52 -12.46
C LEU A 71 6.45 -4.77 -12.09
N TRP A 72 6.87 -5.95 -12.53
CA TRP A 72 6.22 -7.22 -12.18
C TRP A 72 6.30 -7.50 -10.67
N GLY A 73 7.49 -7.25 -10.10
CA GLY A 73 7.80 -7.39 -8.68
C GLY A 73 6.89 -6.56 -7.79
N LEU A 74 6.59 -5.32 -8.19
CA LEU A 74 5.74 -4.38 -7.44
C LEU A 74 4.25 -4.54 -7.73
N THR A 75 3.84 -5.21 -8.81
CA THR A 75 2.43 -5.35 -9.20
C THR A 75 1.87 -6.72 -8.88
N PHE A 76 2.36 -7.79 -9.52
CA PHE A 76 1.70 -9.10 -9.50
C PHE A 76 2.48 -10.18 -8.74
N SER A 77 3.79 -10.02 -8.56
CA SER A 77 4.64 -11.00 -7.90
C SER A 77 4.22 -11.28 -6.44
N ASP A 78 4.42 -12.50 -5.97
CA ASP A 78 4.29 -12.84 -4.55
C ASP A 78 5.45 -12.32 -3.69
N PHE A 79 6.51 -11.78 -4.30
CA PHE A 79 7.60 -11.13 -3.58
C PHE A 79 7.14 -9.80 -2.95
N ARG A 80 6.74 -8.83 -3.79
CA ARG A 80 6.37 -7.46 -3.39
C ARG A 80 5.13 -6.95 -4.13
N GLY A 81 4.32 -7.82 -4.74
CA GLY A 81 3.28 -7.39 -5.66
C GLY A 81 2.05 -6.82 -4.96
N LEU A 82 1.68 -5.59 -5.30
CA LEU A 82 0.50 -4.92 -4.74
C LEU A 82 -0.79 -5.74 -4.90
N PHE A 83 -0.97 -6.41 -6.05
CA PHE A 83 -2.16 -7.22 -6.32
C PHE A 83 -2.14 -8.58 -5.63
N PHE A 84 -0.96 -9.10 -5.28
CA PHE A 84 -0.84 -10.32 -4.49
C PHE A 84 -1.25 -10.07 -3.04
N TYR A 85 -0.70 -9.01 -2.44
CA TYR A 85 -0.93 -8.66 -1.03
C TYR A 85 -2.23 -7.86 -0.79
N ALA A 86 -2.75 -7.18 -1.81
CA ALA A 86 -4.04 -6.50 -1.79
C ALA A 86 -4.89 -6.92 -3.01
N PRO A 87 -5.33 -8.20 -3.05
CA PRO A 87 -6.08 -8.76 -4.18
C PRO A 87 -7.42 -8.05 -4.41
N PHE A 88 -7.94 -7.35 -3.39
CA PHE A 88 -9.13 -6.53 -3.50
C PHE A 88 -8.98 -5.38 -4.51
N LEU A 89 -7.75 -4.92 -4.77
CA LEU A 89 -7.50 -3.95 -5.82
C LEU A 89 -7.78 -4.51 -7.22
N LEU A 90 -7.54 -5.80 -7.48
CA LEU A 90 -7.94 -6.45 -8.74
C LEU A 90 -9.46 -6.51 -8.87
N PHE A 91 -10.15 -6.79 -7.76
CA PHE A 91 -11.60 -6.77 -7.72
C PHE A 91 -12.14 -5.38 -8.08
N ILE A 92 -11.62 -4.32 -7.45
CA ILE A 92 -11.97 -2.93 -7.79
C ILE A 92 -11.67 -2.63 -9.26
N LEU A 93 -10.47 -2.95 -9.73
CA LEU A 93 -10.02 -2.70 -11.11
C LEU A 93 -10.95 -3.37 -12.12
N PHE A 94 -11.39 -4.60 -11.87
CA PHE A 94 -12.34 -5.31 -12.73
C PHE A 94 -13.66 -4.53 -12.90
N TYR A 95 -14.26 -4.04 -11.81
CA TYR A 95 -15.50 -3.26 -11.90
C TYR A 95 -15.29 -1.87 -12.52
N VAL A 96 -14.14 -1.24 -12.27
CA VAL A 96 -13.77 0.02 -12.93
C VAL A 96 -13.70 -0.19 -14.45
N VAL A 97 -12.99 -1.21 -14.91
CA VAL A 97 -12.88 -1.54 -16.34
C VAL A 97 -14.24 -1.90 -16.93
N LYS A 98 -15.06 -2.69 -16.21
CA LYS A 98 -16.43 -3.04 -16.63
C LYS A 98 -17.28 -1.79 -16.86
N ARG A 99 -17.20 -0.80 -15.97
CA ARG A 99 -17.91 0.48 -16.13
C ARG A 99 -17.34 1.33 -17.25
N MET A 100 -16.01 1.33 -17.44
CA MET A 100 -15.39 2.09 -18.53
C MET A 100 -15.81 1.59 -19.91
N ARG A 101 -16.13 0.30 -20.08
CA ARG A 101 -16.60 -0.26 -21.36
C ARG A 101 -17.91 0.34 -21.88
N THR A 102 -18.71 0.98 -21.01
CA THR A 102 -19.97 1.63 -21.41
C THR A 102 -19.77 3.12 -21.74
N LEU A 103 -18.55 3.63 -21.69
CA LEU A 103 -18.22 5.03 -21.90
C LEU A 103 -17.49 5.23 -23.23
N SER A 104 -17.60 6.43 -23.78
CA SER A 104 -16.78 6.85 -24.93
C SER A 104 -15.31 7.02 -24.53
N LEU A 105 -14.38 6.90 -25.50
CA LEU A 105 -12.94 7.09 -25.28
C LEU A 105 -12.63 8.44 -24.60
N LYS A 106 -13.32 9.51 -25.03
CA LYS A 106 -13.16 10.86 -24.47
C LYS A 106 -13.52 10.91 -22.98
N GLU A 107 -14.61 10.25 -22.59
CA GLU A 107 -15.03 10.18 -21.19
C GLU A 107 -14.07 9.35 -20.34
N ILE A 108 -13.55 8.24 -20.89
CA ILE A 108 -12.54 7.41 -20.21
C ILE A 108 -11.29 8.24 -19.92
N LEU A 109 -10.74 8.90 -20.95
CA LEU A 109 -9.56 9.74 -20.80
C LEU A 109 -9.80 10.85 -19.77
N LEU A 110 -10.93 11.55 -19.87
CA LEU A 110 -11.27 12.63 -18.95
C LEU A 110 -11.39 12.12 -17.49
N ARG A 111 -11.99 10.95 -17.27
CA ARG A 111 -12.07 10.34 -15.93
C ARG A 111 -10.69 9.95 -15.39
N ILE A 112 -9.83 9.37 -16.22
CA ILE A 112 -8.45 9.02 -15.85
C ILE A 112 -7.65 10.27 -15.49
N PHE A 113 -7.70 11.30 -16.33
CA PHE A 113 -6.95 12.54 -16.14
C PHE A 113 -7.42 13.34 -14.93
N LEU A 114 -8.73 13.39 -14.67
CA LEU A 114 -9.29 14.15 -13.55
C LEU A 114 -9.33 13.36 -12.22
N ASN A 115 -8.96 12.08 -12.23
CA ASN A 115 -8.88 11.31 -11.01
C ASN A 115 -7.59 11.65 -10.24
N HIS A 116 -7.75 12.20 -9.03
CA HIS A 116 -6.63 12.67 -8.20
C HIS A 116 -5.81 11.54 -7.58
N LEU A 117 -6.16 10.26 -7.76
CA LEU A 117 -5.41 9.13 -7.21
C LEU A 117 -4.85 8.24 -8.31
N PHE A 118 -5.51 8.12 -9.46
CA PHE A 118 -5.09 7.19 -10.51
C PHE A 118 -3.71 7.54 -11.10
N ILE A 119 -3.56 8.71 -11.74
CA ILE A 119 -2.26 9.13 -12.33
C ILE A 119 -1.16 9.20 -11.27
N PRO A 120 -1.39 9.84 -10.11
CA PRO A 120 -0.48 9.79 -8.97
C PRO A 120 -0.01 8.37 -8.61
N SER A 121 -0.92 7.41 -8.48
CA SER A 121 -0.56 6.03 -8.13
C SER A 121 0.33 5.39 -9.19
N ILE A 122 0.02 5.57 -10.48
CA ILE A 122 0.84 5.04 -11.58
C ILE A 122 2.24 5.65 -11.54
N VAL A 123 2.35 6.97 -11.35
CA VAL A 123 3.65 7.64 -11.28
C VAL A 123 4.45 7.19 -10.06
N ILE A 124 3.84 6.93 -8.90
CA ILE A 124 4.54 6.35 -7.75
C ILE A 124 5.05 4.95 -8.07
N ILE A 125 4.23 4.10 -8.69
CA ILE A 125 4.65 2.73 -9.05
C ILE A 125 5.86 2.79 -10.00
N LEU A 126 5.81 3.66 -11.01
CA LEU A 126 6.94 3.87 -11.93
C LEU A 126 8.18 4.43 -11.21
N PHE A 127 8.00 5.40 -10.32
CA PHE A 127 9.09 6.00 -9.55
C PHE A 127 9.76 5.01 -8.58
N ILE A 128 8.98 4.17 -7.90
CA ILE A 128 9.54 3.12 -7.04
C ILE A 128 10.18 2.02 -7.88
N SER A 129 9.61 1.70 -9.04
CA SER A 129 10.17 0.73 -9.98
C SER A 129 11.52 1.15 -10.56
N SER A 130 11.80 2.45 -10.66
CA SER A 130 13.10 2.96 -11.09
C SER A 130 14.16 3.03 -9.99
N TYR A 131 13.78 2.80 -8.72
CA TYR A 131 14.70 2.87 -7.58
C TYR A 131 15.52 1.58 -7.44
N CYS A 132 16.83 1.70 -7.21
CA CYS A 132 17.76 0.58 -7.11
C CYS A 132 17.44 -0.39 -5.97
N GLY A 133 16.69 0.05 -4.97
CA GLY A 133 16.23 -0.75 -3.84
C GLY A 133 14.71 -0.95 -3.83
N TRP A 134 14.05 -0.99 -4.99
CA TRP A 134 12.59 -1.07 -5.16
C TRP A 134 11.90 -2.14 -4.28
N TRP A 135 12.59 -3.23 -3.96
CA TRP A 135 12.06 -4.31 -3.13
C TRP A 135 11.87 -3.93 -1.65
N GLY A 136 12.47 -2.83 -1.18
CA GLY A 136 12.20 -2.28 0.15
C GLY A 136 12.82 -3.07 1.30
N GLY A 137 13.92 -3.77 1.08
CA GLY A 137 14.63 -4.50 2.13
C GLY A 137 13.78 -5.58 2.80
N TRP A 138 14.14 -5.91 4.05
CA TRP A 138 13.39 -6.88 4.85
C TRP A 138 12.02 -6.33 5.21
N SER A 139 10.99 -6.91 4.62
CA SER A 139 9.60 -6.46 4.79
C SER A 139 8.63 -7.50 4.26
N TYR A 140 7.34 -7.30 4.48
CA TYR A 140 6.29 -8.12 3.89
C TYR A 140 5.45 -7.29 2.94
N GLY A 141 5.30 -7.80 1.72
CA GLY A 141 4.58 -7.12 0.66
C GLY A 141 5.23 -5.81 0.19
N PRO A 142 4.46 -4.97 -0.53
CA PRO A 142 4.94 -3.74 -1.14
C PRO A 142 5.09 -2.60 -0.13
N ARG A 143 6.03 -2.66 0.81
CA ARG A 143 6.20 -1.65 1.87
C ARG A 143 6.23 -0.21 1.32
N MET A 144 6.89 0.00 0.18
CA MET A 144 6.98 1.31 -0.47
C MET A 144 5.70 1.77 -1.18
N LEU A 145 4.72 0.89 -1.41
CA LEU A 145 3.45 1.24 -2.05
C LEU A 145 2.25 1.11 -1.10
N ILE A 146 2.47 0.85 0.19
CA ILE A 146 1.37 0.63 1.14
C ILE A 146 0.39 1.82 1.18
N PHE A 147 0.91 3.04 1.10
CA PHE A 147 0.07 4.24 1.08
C PHE A 147 -0.76 4.35 -0.21
N VAL A 148 -0.21 3.95 -1.36
CA VAL A 148 -0.96 3.85 -2.61
C VAL A 148 -2.08 2.83 -2.49
N VAL A 149 -1.77 1.66 -1.92
CA VAL A 149 -2.77 0.61 -1.67
C VAL A 149 -3.90 1.14 -0.81
N VAL A 150 -3.61 1.80 0.32
CA VAL A 150 -4.64 2.36 1.22
C VAL A 150 -5.54 3.37 0.52
N LEU A 151 -4.96 4.31 -0.25
CA LEU A 151 -5.73 5.32 -0.97
C LEU A 151 -6.61 4.72 -2.08
N LEU A 152 -6.07 3.78 -2.85
CA LEU A 152 -6.82 3.08 -3.90
C LEU A 152 -7.93 2.19 -3.32
N LEU A 153 -7.70 1.55 -2.16
CA LEU A 153 -8.72 0.80 -1.46
C LEU A 153 -9.84 1.72 -0.98
N TYR A 154 -9.51 2.86 -0.39
CA TYR A 154 -10.49 3.84 0.07
C TYR A 154 -11.39 4.33 -1.08
N GLU A 155 -10.79 4.78 -2.18
CA GLU A 155 -11.55 5.23 -3.35
C GLU A 155 -12.35 4.08 -3.98
N GLY A 156 -11.73 2.91 -4.10
CA GLY A 156 -12.35 1.72 -4.67
C GLY A 156 -13.57 1.25 -3.88
N ILE A 157 -13.55 1.34 -2.54
CA ILE A 157 -14.70 1.03 -1.68
C ILE A 157 -15.82 2.04 -1.92
N ILE A 158 -15.52 3.33 -2.00
CA ILE A 158 -16.53 4.36 -2.32
C ILE A 158 -17.13 4.12 -3.69
N PHE A 159 -16.31 3.77 -4.68
CA PHE A 159 -16.77 3.40 -6.02
C PHE A 159 -17.70 2.18 -5.97
N LEU A 160 -17.26 1.08 -5.36
CA LEU A 160 -18.02 -0.17 -5.27
C LEU A 160 -19.32 -0.04 -4.47
N SER A 161 -19.40 0.90 -3.52
CA SER A 161 -20.63 1.17 -2.77
C SER A 161 -21.80 1.60 -3.67
N LYS A 162 -21.49 2.09 -4.87
CA LYS A 162 -22.46 2.56 -5.88
C LYS A 162 -22.70 1.54 -7.00
N GLU A 163 -21.99 0.42 -6.96
CA GLU A 163 -22.03 -0.59 -8.02
C GLU A 163 -22.66 -1.88 -7.53
N LYS A 164 -23.35 -2.59 -8.43
CA LYS A 164 -23.80 -3.96 -8.14
C LYS A 164 -22.63 -4.92 -8.37
N PHE A 165 -22.16 -5.56 -7.30
CA PHE A 165 -21.06 -6.52 -7.36
C PHE A 165 -21.42 -7.88 -6.75
N SER A 166 -20.69 -8.92 -7.15
CA SER A 166 -20.82 -10.27 -6.58
C SER A 166 -20.25 -10.33 -5.16
N LYS A 167 -21.13 -10.56 -4.18
CA LYS A 167 -20.74 -10.72 -2.76
C LYS A 167 -19.86 -11.95 -2.54
N ILE A 168 -20.09 -13.03 -3.28
CA ILE A 168 -19.28 -14.26 -3.19
C ILE A 168 -17.84 -13.95 -3.59
N PHE A 169 -17.65 -13.34 -4.75
CA PHE A 169 -16.30 -13.00 -5.23
C PHE A 169 -15.62 -11.95 -4.34
N PHE A 170 -16.39 -10.98 -3.83
CA PHE A 170 -15.91 -10.04 -2.80
C PHE A 170 -15.33 -10.78 -1.59
N TRP A 171 -16.10 -11.71 -0.99
CA TRP A 171 -15.66 -12.42 0.21
C TRP A 171 -14.48 -13.35 -0.05
N ILE A 172 -14.40 -13.99 -1.22
CA ILE A 172 -13.24 -14.82 -1.60
C ILE A 172 -11.96 -13.98 -1.61
N VAL A 173 -11.99 -12.85 -2.32
CA VAL A 173 -10.83 -11.98 -2.50
C VAL A 173 -10.39 -11.33 -1.17
N VAL A 174 -11.35 -10.85 -0.38
CA VAL A 174 -11.08 -10.26 0.94
C VAL A 174 -10.54 -11.31 1.90
N SER A 175 -11.12 -12.52 1.91
CA SER A 175 -10.65 -13.61 2.78
C SER A 175 -9.24 -14.04 2.42
N PHE A 176 -8.90 -14.15 1.13
CA PHE A 176 -7.54 -14.47 0.70
C PHE A 176 -6.53 -13.46 1.25
N GLY A 177 -6.77 -12.16 1.07
CA GLY A 177 -5.88 -11.11 1.60
C GLY A 177 -5.77 -11.08 3.13
N MET A 178 -6.87 -11.32 3.85
CA MET A 178 -6.84 -11.41 5.31
C MET A 178 -6.07 -12.64 5.80
N ILE A 179 -6.30 -13.80 5.19
CA ILE A 179 -5.62 -15.05 5.56
C ILE A 179 -4.11 -14.91 5.36
N THR A 180 -3.66 -14.41 4.22
CA THR A 180 -2.21 -14.23 3.96
C THR A 180 -1.59 -13.25 4.95
N ALA A 181 -2.26 -12.14 5.27
CA ALA A 181 -1.79 -11.17 6.25
C ALA A 181 -1.75 -11.75 7.67
N PHE A 182 -2.73 -12.57 8.04
CA PHE A 182 -2.80 -13.20 9.36
C PHE A 182 -1.76 -14.29 9.53
N MET A 183 -1.57 -15.13 8.50
CA MET A 183 -0.48 -16.10 8.45
C MET A 183 0.86 -15.40 8.65
N ALA A 184 1.11 -14.30 7.94
CA ALA A 184 2.38 -13.58 8.02
C ALA A 184 2.64 -12.97 9.38
N LYS A 185 1.59 -12.50 10.05
CA LYS A 185 1.69 -12.07 11.44
C LYS A 185 1.96 -13.23 12.39
N ALA A 186 1.33 -14.38 12.15
CA ALA A 186 1.46 -15.55 13.01
C ALA A 186 2.86 -16.16 12.95
N THR A 187 3.55 -16.11 11.82
CA THR A 187 4.81 -16.84 11.60
C THR A 187 6.04 -15.94 11.57
N ILE A 188 6.07 -14.90 10.74
CA ILE A 188 7.30 -14.18 10.37
C ILE A 188 7.26 -12.68 10.71
N LEU A 189 6.22 -12.21 11.40
CA LEU A 189 6.04 -10.82 11.83
C LEU A 189 6.28 -9.78 10.72
N TYR A 190 5.88 -10.09 9.50
CA TYR A 190 6.06 -9.19 8.36
C TYR A 190 7.52 -8.85 8.02
N SER A 191 8.50 -9.64 8.49
CA SER A 191 9.91 -9.47 8.17
C SER A 191 10.41 -10.63 7.31
N ILE A 192 10.32 -10.47 5.99
CA ILE A 192 10.82 -11.46 5.02
C ILE A 192 12.19 -11.02 4.51
N PRO A 193 13.21 -11.90 4.57
CA PRO A 193 14.52 -11.66 3.95
C PRO A 193 14.41 -11.37 2.45
N THR A 194 15.33 -10.59 1.91
CA THR A 194 15.32 -10.15 0.51
C THR A 194 15.70 -11.22 -0.50
N GLU A 195 16.32 -12.29 0.00
CA GLU A 195 16.82 -13.44 -0.72
C GLU A 195 15.68 -14.38 -1.11
N VAL A 196 14.59 -14.40 -0.33
CA VAL A 196 13.41 -15.24 -0.56
C VAL A 196 12.51 -14.57 -1.60
N LYS A 197 12.54 -15.05 -2.85
CA LYS A 197 11.78 -14.44 -3.96
C LYS A 197 10.33 -14.90 -4.04
N HIS A 198 10.01 -16.09 -3.53
CA HIS A 198 8.63 -16.57 -3.43
C HIS A 198 8.22 -16.78 -1.97
N PRO A 199 8.09 -15.70 -1.18
CA PRO A 199 7.95 -15.81 0.27
C PRO A 199 6.65 -16.48 0.70
N PHE A 200 5.62 -16.47 -0.14
CA PHE A 200 4.39 -17.17 0.19
C PHE A 200 4.60 -18.69 0.22
N SER A 201 5.19 -19.26 -0.83
CA SER A 201 5.38 -20.71 -0.98
C SER A 201 6.63 -21.23 -0.25
N GLU A 202 7.72 -20.46 -0.22
CA GLU A 202 9.00 -20.91 0.33
C GLU A 202 9.09 -20.73 1.86
N LEU A 203 8.40 -19.74 2.41
CA LEU A 203 8.54 -19.37 3.82
C LEU A 203 7.21 -19.41 4.56
N LEU A 204 6.22 -18.66 4.07
CA LEU A 204 5.00 -18.38 4.82
C LEU A 204 4.12 -19.61 5.01
N LEU A 205 3.79 -20.28 3.90
CA LEU A 205 2.93 -21.45 3.91
C LEU A 205 3.59 -22.63 4.64
N PRO A 206 4.87 -22.98 4.40
CA PRO A 206 5.54 -24.04 5.15
C PRO A 206 5.64 -23.75 6.65
N ALA A 207 5.96 -22.50 7.04
CA ALA A 207 6.04 -22.13 8.46
C ALA A 207 4.68 -22.25 9.15
N PHE A 208 3.60 -21.86 8.47
CA PHE A 208 2.25 -21.97 9.01
C PHE A 208 1.82 -23.44 9.16
N LEU A 209 2.05 -24.26 8.13
CA LEU A 209 1.71 -25.70 8.16
C LEU A 209 2.50 -26.47 9.21
N SER A 210 3.76 -26.08 9.43
CA SER A 210 4.62 -26.68 10.47
C SER A 210 4.37 -26.11 11.87
N GLN A 211 3.37 -25.24 12.04
CA GLN A 211 3.06 -24.54 13.29
C GLN A 211 4.25 -23.76 13.88
N ASN A 212 5.16 -23.30 13.02
CA ASN A 212 6.28 -22.46 13.42
C ASN A 212 5.82 -21.02 13.64
N PHE A 213 5.07 -20.82 14.72
CA PHE A 213 4.49 -19.54 15.09
C PHE A 213 5.48 -18.69 15.88
N ASN A 214 5.50 -17.39 15.59
CA ASN A 214 6.37 -16.43 16.22
C ASN A 214 5.99 -16.18 17.69
N THR A 215 7.01 -16.20 18.56
CA THR A 215 6.91 -15.96 20.00
C THR A 215 6.87 -14.49 20.37
N ASN A 216 7.28 -13.58 19.48
CA ASN A 216 7.30 -12.13 19.71
C ASN A 216 5.90 -11.51 19.53
N ASN A 217 4.93 -11.97 20.31
CA ASN A 217 3.58 -11.39 20.37
C ASN A 217 3.24 -11.09 21.84
N LEU A 218 2.36 -10.10 22.09
CA LEU A 218 2.07 -9.64 23.45
C LEU A 218 1.59 -10.76 24.39
N LEU A 219 0.75 -11.67 23.90
CA LEU A 219 0.20 -12.75 24.71
C LEU A 219 1.28 -13.76 25.14
N THR A 220 2.18 -14.11 24.23
CA THR A 220 3.31 -14.99 24.55
C THR A 220 4.35 -14.29 25.43
N LEU A 221 4.71 -13.04 25.13
CA LEU A 221 5.74 -12.31 25.86
C LEU A 221 5.33 -11.97 27.29
N TRP A 222 4.08 -11.57 27.52
CA TRP A 222 3.64 -11.08 28.84
C TRP A 222 2.94 -12.15 29.68
N PHE A 223 2.27 -13.11 29.04
CA PHE A 223 1.45 -14.11 29.73
C PHE A 223 1.97 -15.54 29.55
N GLY A 224 3.09 -15.74 28.84
CA GLY A 224 3.66 -17.08 28.60
C GLY A 224 2.77 -18.01 27.77
N ILE A 225 1.75 -17.45 27.10
CA ILE A 225 0.80 -18.24 26.30
C ILE A 225 1.51 -18.79 25.06
N THR A 226 1.24 -20.05 24.70
CA THR A 226 1.83 -20.65 23.51
C THR A 226 1.44 -19.85 22.25
N PRO A 227 2.37 -19.63 21.30
CA PRO A 227 2.11 -18.79 20.12
C PRO A 227 0.88 -19.18 19.30
N GLY A 228 0.58 -20.48 19.19
CA GLY A 228 -0.60 -20.97 18.50
C GLY A 228 -1.90 -20.53 19.18
N VAL A 229 -2.00 -20.67 20.50
CA VAL A 229 -3.16 -20.20 21.27
C VAL A 229 -3.28 -18.68 21.19
N ALA A 230 -2.15 -17.95 21.29
CA ALA A 230 -2.13 -16.50 21.14
C ALA A 230 -2.69 -16.05 19.77
N PHE A 231 -2.34 -16.75 18.69
CA PHE A 231 -2.88 -16.48 17.36
C PHE A 231 -4.40 -16.68 17.29
N PHE A 232 -4.92 -17.81 17.79
CA PHE A 232 -6.38 -18.07 17.79
C PHE A 232 -7.14 -17.04 18.64
N LEU A 233 -6.63 -16.70 19.82
CA LEU A 233 -7.22 -15.66 20.67
C LEU A 233 -7.26 -14.32 19.94
N TRP A 234 -6.19 -13.95 19.24
CA TRP A 234 -6.16 -12.72 18.45
C TRP A 234 -7.22 -12.72 17.33
N VAL A 235 -7.39 -13.84 16.61
CA VAL A 235 -8.43 -13.97 15.57
C VAL A 235 -9.83 -13.83 16.17
N VAL A 236 -10.10 -14.45 17.33
CA VAL A 236 -11.38 -14.32 18.03
C VAL A 236 -11.62 -12.87 18.43
N ILE A 237 -10.64 -12.21 19.05
CA ILE A 237 -10.72 -10.80 19.45
C ILE A 237 -10.99 -9.91 18.22
N PHE A 238 -10.31 -10.16 17.10
CA PHE A 238 -10.53 -9.42 15.85
C PHE A 238 -11.97 -9.56 15.37
N VAL A 239 -12.49 -10.80 15.25
CA VAL A 239 -13.86 -11.05 14.81
C VAL A 239 -14.88 -10.41 15.76
N CYS A 240 -14.73 -10.60 17.07
CA CYS A 240 -15.59 -9.97 18.07
C CYS A 240 -15.57 -8.43 17.95
N SER A 241 -14.39 -7.84 17.76
CA SER A 241 -14.24 -6.39 17.60
C SER A 241 -14.98 -5.88 16.35
N VAL A 242 -14.82 -6.57 15.21
CA VAL A 242 -15.53 -6.23 13.97
C VAL A 242 -17.05 -6.35 14.15
N LEU A 243 -17.54 -7.39 14.81
CA LEU A 243 -18.98 -7.57 15.07
C LEU A 243 -19.54 -6.47 16.00
N VAL A 244 -18.80 -6.12 17.06
CA VAL A 244 -19.18 -5.03 17.99
C VAL A 244 -19.20 -3.69 17.27
N LEU A 245 -18.15 -3.37 16.49
CA LEU A 245 -18.07 -2.15 15.70
C LEU A 245 -19.22 -2.08 14.69
N THR A 246 -19.52 -3.16 14.00
CA THR A 246 -20.65 -3.23 13.04
C THR A 246 -21.98 -2.97 13.74
N LYS A 247 -22.22 -3.59 14.90
CA LYS A 247 -23.44 -3.36 15.69
C LYS A 247 -23.55 -1.92 16.18
N ARG A 248 -22.45 -1.31 16.65
CA ARG A 248 -22.43 0.08 17.11
C ARG A 248 -22.63 1.07 15.96
N PHE A 249 -21.98 0.84 14.82
CA PHE A 249 -22.10 1.71 13.64
C PHE A 249 -23.54 1.80 13.14
N LYS A 250 -24.25 0.66 13.07
CA LYS A 250 -25.69 0.62 12.73
C LYS A 250 -26.59 1.38 13.69
N LYS A 251 -26.18 1.56 14.95
CA LYS A 251 -26.94 2.36 15.94
C LYS A 251 -26.70 3.86 15.80
N ILE A 252 -25.50 4.25 15.34
CA ILE A 252 -25.09 5.66 15.23
C ILE A 252 -25.58 6.28 13.93
N ILE A 253 -25.56 5.51 12.84
CA ILE A 253 -26.05 5.94 11.53
C ILE A 253 -27.22 5.00 11.20
N PRO A 254 -28.47 5.38 11.49
CA PRO A 254 -29.62 4.63 10.98
C PRO A 254 -29.53 4.66 9.46
N VAL A 255 -29.39 3.48 8.87
CA VAL A 255 -29.42 3.30 7.42
C VAL A 255 -30.89 3.42 7.02
N GLU A 256 -31.25 4.54 6.40
CA GLU A 256 -32.52 4.68 5.65
C GLU A 256 -32.54 3.73 4.45
#